data_AF-A0A495TKG4-F1
#
_entry.id   AF-A0A495TKG4-F1
#
_cell.length_a   1.000
_cell.length_b   1.000
_cell.length_c   1.000
_cell.angle_alpha   90.00
_cell.angle_beta   90.00
_cell.angle_gamma   90.00
#
_symmetry.space_group_name_H-M   'P 1'
#
loop_
_entity.id
_entity.type
_entity.pdbx_description
1 polymer ?
#
loop_
_entity_poly.entity_id
_entity_poly.type
_entity_poly.pdbx_seq_one_letter_code
_entity_poly.pdbx_strand_id
1 'polypeptide(L)'
;MTTPPTGPALDALNGLSVGDALGAQFFVPGTARAHLADRTAPPGPWPWTDDTEMACSVYAAHTERGAIDTFDLTHAFARRHDFDRGYGPAANRMLRLVREGGDARGLAAELFDGQGSYGNGAAMRVAPLGAAYAEDPAAVVRPAADTAVITHTHSQAVDGAIAVAVAAAYAVRARTEAVTPQAFLAAVAALTPRGAVHDGLTEAIALLAEPDPLVAAQVLGNGSRTSAVDTVPYALWCAARNLADFRTAVWEAIAPGGDTDTVAAITGGVVAAHTGTRDIPADWLTAREPLPAWTFPEPGGVRPAPEGDSRLKPLLLPRPCSVPDLLWTDEQWQRVRSGRIPGDLDGRWEFYTAEGVLHLHRSWTGHEIWRVRVAPVKGGGWRPVSALVEAHPGRYTGEPEVSAALLRLVAGDYGRP
;
A
#
# COMPACT_ATOMS: atom_id res chain seq x y z
N MET A 1 -13.85 -4.98 23.59
CA MET A 1 -13.53 -6.08 22.65
C MET A 1 -13.67 -5.48 21.26
N THR A 2 -12.55 -5.20 20.60
CA THR A 2 -12.54 -4.78 19.20
C THR A 2 -13.01 -5.96 18.35
N THR A 3 -13.97 -5.72 17.46
CA THR A 3 -14.39 -6.73 16.48
C THR A 3 -13.18 -7.12 15.66
N PRO A 4 -12.87 -8.41 15.46
CA PRO A 4 -11.74 -8.79 14.62
C PRO A 4 -11.93 -8.17 13.23
N PRO A 5 -10.85 -7.66 12.60
CA PRO A 5 -10.94 -7.14 11.25
C PRO A 5 -11.46 -8.24 10.33
N THR A 6 -12.38 -7.87 9.43
CA THR A 6 -13.05 -8.78 8.50
C THR A 6 -13.26 -8.07 7.17
N GLY A 7 -13.49 -8.84 6.12
CA GLY A 7 -13.89 -8.31 4.81
C GLY A 7 -12.85 -8.56 3.71
N PRO A 8 -13.19 -8.16 2.48
CA PRO A 8 -12.45 -8.60 1.29
C PRO A 8 -10.98 -8.17 1.25
N ALA A 9 -10.65 -7.01 1.80
CA ALA A 9 -9.27 -6.53 1.91
C ALA A 9 -8.39 -7.44 2.78
N LEU A 10 -8.95 -7.94 3.89
CA LEU A 10 -8.24 -8.88 4.76
C LEU A 10 -8.19 -10.29 4.15
N ASP A 11 -9.25 -10.70 3.43
CA ASP A 11 -9.24 -11.95 2.69
C ASP A 11 -8.09 -11.96 1.67
N ALA A 12 -7.99 -10.90 0.86
CA ALA A 12 -6.89 -10.70 -0.09
C ALA A 12 -5.52 -10.69 0.60
N LEU A 13 -5.36 -10.00 1.74
CA LEU A 13 -4.08 -9.98 2.47
C LEU A 13 -3.67 -11.37 2.98
N ASN A 14 -4.62 -12.17 3.47
CA ASN A 14 -4.33 -13.54 3.89
C ASN A 14 -3.96 -14.44 2.70
N GLY A 15 -4.67 -14.33 1.58
CA GLY A 15 -4.33 -15.07 0.37
C GLY A 15 -2.94 -14.71 -0.17
N LEU A 16 -2.64 -13.41 -0.23
CA LEU A 16 -1.35 -12.88 -0.65
C LEU A 16 -0.23 -13.40 0.23
N SER A 17 -0.38 -13.28 1.55
CA SER A 17 0.67 -13.67 2.48
C SER A 17 0.91 -15.18 2.57
N VAL A 18 -0.11 -16.01 2.30
CA VAL A 18 0.08 -17.46 2.14
C VAL A 18 0.77 -17.77 0.81
N GLY A 19 0.38 -17.10 -0.28
CA GLY A 19 1.03 -17.24 -1.59
C GLY A 19 2.51 -16.89 -1.54
N ASP A 20 2.84 -15.73 -0.98
CA ASP A 20 4.20 -15.27 -0.69
C ASP A 20 4.98 -16.33 0.11
N ALA A 21 4.53 -16.61 1.34
CA ALA A 21 5.30 -17.47 2.24
C ALA A 21 5.50 -18.88 1.69
N LEU A 22 4.51 -19.47 1.03
CA LEU A 22 4.64 -20.78 0.38
C LEU A 22 5.57 -20.69 -0.84
N GLY A 23 5.39 -19.70 -1.71
CA GLY A 23 6.20 -19.50 -2.91
C GLY A 23 7.68 -19.31 -2.57
N ALA A 24 8.00 -18.57 -1.50
CA ALA A 24 9.36 -18.36 -1.03
C ALA A 24 10.06 -19.68 -0.63
N GLN A 25 9.32 -20.71 -0.23
CA GLN A 25 9.92 -22.01 0.12
C GLN A 25 10.53 -22.71 -1.09
N PHE A 26 10.10 -22.35 -2.31
CA PHE A 26 10.54 -22.99 -3.55
C PHE A 26 11.81 -22.38 -4.15
N PHE A 27 12.35 -21.31 -3.55
CA PHE A 27 13.72 -20.87 -3.81
C PHE A 27 14.78 -21.87 -3.29
N VAL A 28 14.40 -22.71 -2.31
CA VAL A 28 15.28 -23.72 -1.74
C VAL A 28 15.29 -24.96 -2.65
N PRO A 29 16.42 -25.32 -3.28
CA PRO A 29 16.45 -26.42 -4.26
C PRO A 29 16.04 -27.78 -3.68
N GLY A 30 16.32 -28.01 -2.38
CA GLY A 30 15.89 -29.21 -1.67
C GLY A 30 14.38 -29.32 -1.57
N THR A 31 13.70 -28.22 -1.21
CA THR A 31 12.24 -28.13 -1.16
C THR A 31 11.63 -28.39 -2.53
N ALA A 32 12.11 -27.69 -3.57
CA ALA A 32 11.58 -27.84 -4.92
C ALA A 32 11.66 -29.29 -5.42
N ARG A 33 12.80 -29.97 -5.22
CA ARG A 33 12.96 -31.39 -5.60
C ARG A 33 12.03 -32.34 -4.87
N ALA A 34 11.75 -32.07 -3.59
CA ALA A 34 10.94 -32.95 -2.76
C ALA A 34 9.43 -32.73 -2.93
N HIS A 35 9.01 -31.50 -3.29
CA HIS A 35 7.63 -31.07 -3.09
C HIS A 35 6.93 -30.57 -4.36
N LEU A 36 7.66 -30.03 -5.34
CA LEU A 36 7.05 -29.29 -6.45
C LEU A 36 6.26 -30.19 -7.41
N ALA A 37 6.83 -31.33 -7.83
CA ALA A 37 6.20 -32.25 -8.77
C ALA A 37 4.89 -32.85 -8.20
N ASP A 38 4.88 -33.16 -6.91
CA ASP A 38 3.74 -33.76 -6.21
C ASP A 38 2.77 -32.71 -5.64
N ARG A 39 3.08 -31.41 -5.79
CA ARG A 39 2.30 -30.27 -5.25
C ARG A 39 1.98 -30.44 -3.76
N THR A 40 2.98 -30.86 -2.99
CA THR A 40 2.87 -31.01 -1.53
C THR A 40 3.49 -29.81 -0.83
N ALA A 41 2.88 -29.35 0.25
CA ALA A 41 3.42 -28.21 0.99
C ALA A 41 4.56 -28.67 1.93
N PRO A 42 5.71 -27.97 1.99
CA PRO A 42 6.78 -28.31 2.92
C PRO A 42 6.37 -28.05 4.38
N PRO A 43 7.02 -28.68 5.38
CA PRO A 43 6.77 -28.36 6.78
C PRO A 43 6.98 -26.86 7.08
N GLY A 44 6.10 -26.29 7.91
CA GLY A 44 6.27 -24.93 8.43
C GLY A 44 7.27 -24.83 9.59
N PRO A 45 7.52 -23.61 10.10
CA PRO A 45 6.89 -22.36 9.70
C PRO A 45 7.48 -21.80 8.38
N TRP A 46 6.64 -21.15 7.58
CA TRP A 46 7.02 -20.43 6.37
C TRP A 46 7.09 -18.94 6.67
N PRO A 47 8.28 -18.32 6.66
CA PRO A 47 8.39 -16.88 6.75
C PRO A 47 7.81 -16.24 5.47
N TRP A 48 7.12 -15.12 5.62
CA TRP A 48 6.74 -14.24 4.52
C TRP A 48 7.88 -13.28 4.17
N THR A 49 7.83 -12.65 3.00
CA THR A 49 8.90 -11.79 2.44
C THR A 49 8.48 -10.31 2.39
N ASP A 50 9.20 -9.48 1.64
CA ASP A 50 8.86 -8.08 1.43
C ASP A 50 7.48 -7.89 0.77
N ASP A 51 7.01 -8.87 -0.01
CA ASP A 51 5.65 -8.91 -0.57
C ASP A 51 4.59 -8.71 0.52
N THR A 52 4.61 -9.54 1.55
CA THR A 52 3.68 -9.43 2.69
C THR A 52 3.98 -8.19 3.55
N GLU A 53 5.24 -7.86 3.82
CA GLU A 53 5.57 -6.69 4.66
C GLU A 53 5.03 -5.39 4.05
N MET A 54 5.20 -5.23 2.75
CA MET A 54 4.68 -4.09 2.01
C MET A 54 3.16 -4.16 1.86
N ALA A 55 2.57 -5.34 1.62
CA ALA A 55 1.12 -5.50 1.54
C ALA A 55 0.43 -5.15 2.87
N CYS A 56 0.97 -5.62 4.00
CA CYS A 56 0.54 -5.25 5.34
C CYS A 56 0.61 -3.73 5.55
N SER A 57 1.63 -3.07 4.98
CA SER A 57 1.77 -1.63 5.09
C SER A 57 0.74 -0.85 4.29
N VAL A 58 0.43 -1.30 3.07
CA VAL A 58 -0.66 -0.74 2.24
C VAL A 58 -2.00 -0.94 2.93
N TYR A 59 -2.29 -2.16 3.40
CA TYR A 59 -3.53 -2.49 4.12
C TYR A 59 -3.70 -1.61 5.37
N ALA A 60 -2.65 -1.49 6.19
CA ALA A 60 -2.69 -0.68 7.41
C ALA A 60 -2.90 0.81 7.09
N ALA A 61 -2.18 1.37 6.11
CA ALA A 61 -2.32 2.78 5.74
C ALA A 61 -3.73 3.10 5.25
N HIS A 62 -4.29 2.26 4.38
CA HIS A 62 -5.66 2.42 3.89
C HIS A 62 -6.69 2.26 5.02
N THR A 63 -6.55 1.24 5.87
CA THR A 63 -7.48 1.00 7.00
C THR A 63 -7.49 2.17 7.99
N GLU A 64 -6.31 2.69 8.33
CA GLU A 64 -6.13 3.74 9.32
C GLU A 64 -6.77 5.08 8.89
N ARG A 65 -6.65 5.45 7.61
CA ARG A 65 -7.09 6.76 7.08
C ARG A 65 -8.39 6.69 6.27
N GLY A 66 -8.73 5.52 5.72
CA GLY A 66 -9.78 5.34 4.72
C GLY A 66 -9.36 5.74 3.29
N ALA A 67 -8.09 6.10 3.09
CA ALA A 67 -7.50 6.49 1.81
C ALA A 67 -5.98 6.33 1.86
N ILE A 68 -5.33 6.31 0.70
CA ILE A 68 -3.87 6.34 0.60
C ILE A 68 -3.38 7.78 0.70
N ASP A 69 -2.49 8.04 1.65
CA ASP A 69 -1.65 9.23 1.71
C ASP A 69 -0.20 8.81 1.41
N THR A 70 0.40 9.41 0.39
CA THR A 70 1.68 8.90 -0.13
C THR A 70 2.83 9.17 0.84
N PHE A 71 2.76 10.27 1.59
CA PHE A 71 3.73 10.57 2.63
C PHE A 71 3.65 9.55 3.75
N ASP A 72 2.46 9.29 4.28
CA ASP A 72 2.27 8.32 5.36
C ASP A 72 2.73 6.91 4.94
N LEU A 73 2.34 6.46 3.74
CA LEU A 73 2.68 5.13 3.25
C LEU A 73 4.20 4.98 3.02
N THR A 74 4.85 5.98 2.42
CA THR A 74 6.30 5.91 2.16
C THR A 74 7.10 5.79 3.46
N HIS A 75 6.72 6.56 4.48
CA HIS A 75 7.40 6.49 5.77
C HIS A 75 6.99 5.24 6.56
N ALA A 76 5.79 4.70 6.36
CA ALA A 76 5.42 3.40 6.89
C ALA A 76 6.29 2.28 6.30
N PHE A 77 6.56 2.28 4.99
CA PHE A 77 7.52 1.37 4.38
C PHE A 77 8.91 1.54 4.98
N ALA A 78 9.43 2.77 5.03
CA ALA A 78 10.78 3.03 5.57
C ALA A 78 10.94 2.61 7.04
N ARG A 79 9.90 2.82 7.86
CA ARG A 79 9.90 2.44 9.28
C ARG A 79 9.82 0.93 9.50
N ARG A 80 9.00 0.24 8.71
CA ARG A 80 8.75 -1.20 8.84
C ARG A 80 9.77 -2.05 8.10
N HIS A 81 10.50 -1.46 7.16
CA HIS A 81 11.55 -2.08 6.37
C HIS A 81 12.50 -2.93 7.22
N ASP A 82 12.36 -4.23 7.06
CA ASP A 82 13.27 -5.26 7.54
C ASP A 82 14.17 -5.73 6.38
N PHE A 83 15.48 -5.55 6.55
CA PHE A 83 16.48 -5.84 5.51
C PHE A 83 16.53 -7.33 5.14
N ASP A 84 16.16 -8.22 6.07
CA ASP A 84 16.26 -9.67 5.90
C ASP A 84 15.04 -10.27 5.19
N ARG A 85 14.06 -9.44 4.76
CA ARG A 85 12.80 -9.90 4.15
C ARG A 85 12.82 -10.11 2.64
N GLY A 86 13.94 -9.90 1.95
CA GLY A 86 14.04 -10.20 0.51
C GLY A 86 14.05 -8.99 -0.42
N TYR A 87 13.91 -7.77 0.12
CA TYR A 87 13.91 -6.53 -0.67
C TYR A 87 15.04 -6.44 -1.69
N GLY A 88 14.69 -5.99 -2.91
CA GLY A 88 15.67 -5.64 -3.93
C GLY A 88 16.69 -4.57 -3.45
N PRO A 89 17.95 -4.60 -3.90
CA PRO A 89 19.01 -3.69 -3.40
C PRO A 89 18.68 -2.19 -3.50
N ALA A 90 17.99 -1.79 -4.56
CA ALA A 90 17.57 -0.40 -4.77
C ALA A 90 16.51 0.03 -3.74
N ALA A 91 15.50 -0.82 -3.49
CA ALA A 91 14.47 -0.57 -2.48
C ALA A 91 15.08 -0.52 -1.08
N ASN A 92 15.97 -1.47 -0.76
CA ASN A 92 16.75 -1.50 0.48
C ASN A 92 17.49 -0.17 0.75
N ARG A 93 18.22 0.33 -0.25
CA ARG A 93 18.95 1.60 -0.14
C ARG A 93 17.99 2.78 0.04
N MET A 94 16.93 2.86 -0.77
CA MET A 94 15.98 3.96 -0.75
C MET A 94 15.25 4.05 0.58
N LEU A 95 14.65 2.95 1.07
CA LEU A 95 13.89 2.93 2.32
C LEU A 95 14.77 3.27 3.52
N ARG A 96 16.02 2.81 3.53
CA ARG A 96 17.00 3.23 4.55
C ARG A 96 17.25 4.74 4.53
N LEU A 97 17.45 5.34 3.35
CA LEU A 97 17.69 6.79 3.22
C LEU A 97 16.46 7.62 3.63
N VAL A 98 15.25 7.16 3.29
CA VAL A 98 14.00 7.79 3.77
C VAL A 98 13.92 7.72 5.30
N ARG A 99 14.21 6.57 5.90
CA ARG A 99 14.26 6.40 7.37
C ARG A 99 15.29 7.31 8.05
N GLU A 100 16.35 7.70 7.32
CA GLU A 100 17.39 8.62 7.79
C GLU A 100 17.07 10.11 7.54
N GLY A 101 15.89 10.44 7.00
CA GLY A 101 15.45 11.81 6.76
C GLY A 101 15.62 12.31 5.33
N GLY A 102 15.91 11.43 4.37
CA GLY A 102 16.00 11.77 2.96
C GLY A 102 14.63 12.14 2.35
N ASP A 103 14.65 12.99 1.31
CA ASP A 103 13.45 13.33 0.56
C ASP A 103 12.96 12.12 -0.26
N ALA A 104 11.88 11.50 0.21
CA ALA A 104 11.32 10.31 -0.40
C ALA A 104 10.96 10.48 -1.88
N ARG A 105 10.39 11.63 -2.26
CA ARG A 105 9.99 11.88 -3.66
C ARG A 105 11.21 12.01 -4.56
N GLY A 106 12.21 12.77 -4.12
CA GLY A 106 13.49 12.88 -4.81
C GLY A 106 14.18 11.52 -4.95
N LEU A 107 14.27 10.75 -3.86
CA LEU A 107 14.91 9.44 -3.84
C LEU A 107 14.23 8.43 -4.79
N ALA A 108 12.90 8.39 -4.84
CA ALA A 108 12.17 7.54 -5.77
C ALA A 108 12.34 7.99 -7.23
N ALA A 109 12.33 9.30 -7.48
CA ALA A 109 12.53 9.87 -8.81
C ALA A 109 13.94 9.65 -9.34
N GLU A 110 14.97 9.65 -8.49
CA GLU A 110 16.38 9.45 -8.88
C GLU A 110 16.76 7.99 -9.15
N LEU A 111 15.89 7.02 -8.81
CA LEU A 111 16.17 5.61 -9.04
C LEU A 111 16.44 5.33 -10.53
N PHE A 112 17.49 4.55 -10.79
CA PHE A 112 17.92 4.14 -12.13
C PHE A 112 18.15 5.33 -13.07
N ASP A 113 18.94 6.32 -12.62
CA ASP A 113 19.27 7.53 -13.37
C ASP A 113 18.04 8.30 -13.88
N GLY A 114 16.98 8.32 -13.06
CA GLY A 114 15.73 9.01 -13.39
C GLY A 114 14.73 8.19 -14.23
N GLN A 115 15.07 6.97 -14.64
CA GLN A 115 14.15 6.11 -15.40
C GLN A 115 13.06 5.49 -14.51
N GLY A 116 13.33 5.35 -13.21
CA GLY A 116 12.44 4.68 -12.28
C GLY A 116 12.54 3.16 -12.32
N SER A 117 12.12 2.52 -11.21
CA SER A 117 12.04 1.06 -11.15
C SER A 117 10.84 0.56 -11.96
N TYR A 118 11.07 -0.34 -12.93
CA TYR A 118 10.03 -1.09 -13.64
C TYR A 118 9.63 -2.40 -12.94
N GLY A 119 10.17 -2.62 -11.74
CA GLY A 119 9.99 -3.84 -10.96
C GLY A 119 8.55 -4.16 -10.59
N ASN A 120 8.29 -5.44 -10.27
CA ASN A 120 6.98 -5.94 -9.84
C ASN A 120 6.64 -5.58 -8.38
N GLY A 121 7.56 -5.00 -7.61
CA GLY A 121 7.38 -4.68 -6.19
C GLY A 121 6.25 -3.68 -5.86
N ALA A 122 5.76 -2.93 -6.85
CA ALA A 122 4.54 -2.15 -6.72
C ALA A 122 3.27 -3.00 -6.84
N ALA A 123 3.29 -4.03 -7.70
CA ALA A 123 2.16 -4.90 -7.98
C ALA A 123 1.95 -5.96 -6.88
N MET A 124 3.04 -6.47 -6.31
CA MET A 124 3.02 -7.55 -5.31
C MET A 124 2.21 -7.22 -4.04
N ARG A 125 2.04 -5.94 -3.72
CA ARG A 125 1.51 -5.45 -2.45
C ARG A 125 0.08 -4.92 -2.47
N VAL A 126 -0.56 -4.85 -3.65
CA VAL A 126 -1.72 -3.97 -3.86
C VAL A 126 -3.07 -4.69 -3.97
N ALA A 127 -3.08 -6.04 -4.02
CA ALA A 127 -4.34 -6.80 -4.03
C ALA A 127 -5.28 -6.47 -2.84
N PRO A 128 -4.80 -6.30 -1.58
CA PRO A 128 -5.64 -5.89 -0.46
C PRO A 128 -6.29 -4.52 -0.65
N LEU A 129 -5.57 -3.57 -1.27
CA LEU A 129 -6.13 -2.26 -1.62
C LEU A 129 -7.24 -2.43 -2.66
N GLY A 130 -6.96 -3.15 -3.74
CA GLY A 130 -7.94 -3.50 -4.78
C GLY A 130 -9.26 -4.04 -4.24
N ALA A 131 -9.17 -5.03 -3.36
CA ALA A 131 -10.34 -5.67 -2.76
C ALA A 131 -11.22 -4.72 -1.91
N ALA A 132 -10.69 -3.58 -1.43
CA ALA A 132 -11.47 -2.56 -0.71
C ALA A 132 -12.35 -1.70 -1.63
N TYR A 133 -12.11 -1.71 -2.94
CA TYR A 133 -12.81 -0.88 -3.94
C TYR A 133 -13.75 -1.70 -4.83
N ALA A 134 -14.30 -2.79 -4.30
CA ALA A 134 -15.18 -3.68 -5.06
C ALA A 134 -16.47 -2.99 -5.55
N GLU A 135 -16.96 -1.96 -4.85
CA GLU A 135 -18.14 -1.20 -5.25
C GLU A 135 -17.92 -0.42 -6.55
N ASP A 136 -16.72 0.15 -6.72
CA ASP A 136 -16.29 0.86 -7.93
C ASP A 136 -14.84 0.51 -8.27
N PRO A 137 -14.59 -0.54 -9.09
CA PRO A 137 -13.26 -0.91 -9.52
C PRO A 137 -12.49 0.20 -10.25
N ALA A 138 -13.16 1.18 -10.86
CA ALA A 138 -12.48 2.30 -11.50
C ALA A 138 -11.85 3.26 -10.46
N ALA A 139 -12.47 3.37 -9.28
CA ALA A 139 -11.99 4.26 -8.21
C ALA A 139 -10.64 3.82 -7.61
N VAL A 140 -10.21 2.56 -7.79
CA VAL A 140 -8.91 2.09 -7.26
C VAL A 140 -7.71 2.45 -8.16
N VAL A 141 -7.95 2.83 -9.42
CA VAL A 141 -6.87 3.13 -10.38
C VAL A 141 -5.91 4.18 -9.83
N ARG A 142 -6.45 5.28 -9.30
CA ARG A 142 -5.63 6.37 -8.76
C ARG A 142 -4.90 5.98 -7.47
N PRO A 143 -5.58 5.45 -6.42
CA PRO A 143 -4.91 4.94 -5.23
C PRO A 143 -3.83 3.89 -5.54
N ALA A 144 -4.07 2.96 -6.45
CA ALA A 144 -3.07 1.96 -6.84
C ALA A 144 -1.83 2.62 -7.45
N ALA A 145 -2.02 3.58 -8.36
CA ALA A 145 -0.92 4.35 -8.93
C ALA A 145 -0.14 5.15 -7.88
N ASP A 146 -0.85 5.79 -6.94
CA ASP A 146 -0.26 6.53 -5.82
C ASP A 146 0.57 5.63 -4.90
N THR A 147 0.14 4.38 -4.68
CA THR A 147 0.99 3.41 -3.98
C THR A 147 2.22 3.03 -4.79
N ALA A 148 2.18 3.02 -6.12
CA ALA A 148 3.31 2.59 -6.95
C ALA A 148 4.42 3.65 -7.02
N VAL A 149 4.07 4.90 -7.34
CA VAL A 149 5.03 5.98 -7.68
C VAL A 149 5.98 6.36 -6.53
N ILE A 150 5.63 6.01 -5.29
CA ILE A 150 6.51 6.25 -4.12
C ILE A 150 7.71 5.31 -4.04
N THR A 151 7.73 4.21 -4.80
CA THR A 151 8.89 3.31 -4.90
C THR A 151 9.26 2.93 -6.34
N HIS A 152 8.30 3.00 -7.27
CA HIS A 152 8.43 2.63 -8.67
C HIS A 152 7.81 3.70 -9.55
N THR A 153 8.63 4.62 -10.04
CA THR A 153 8.19 5.75 -10.88
C THR A 153 8.05 5.40 -12.37
N HIS A 154 8.50 4.22 -12.80
CA HIS A 154 8.38 3.77 -14.19
C HIS A 154 6.95 3.32 -14.49
N SER A 155 6.40 3.71 -15.66
CA SER A 155 5.01 3.47 -16.01
C SER A 155 4.59 2.00 -15.94
N GLN A 156 5.43 1.08 -16.44
CA GLN A 156 5.12 -0.36 -16.40
C GLN A 156 4.87 -0.90 -14.99
N ALA A 157 5.58 -0.41 -13.97
CA ALA A 157 5.36 -0.84 -12.60
C ALA A 157 4.04 -0.26 -12.04
N VAL A 158 3.72 0.98 -12.41
CA VAL A 158 2.44 1.62 -12.09
C VAL A 158 1.27 0.87 -12.74
N ASP A 159 1.39 0.55 -14.03
CA ASP A 159 0.38 -0.20 -14.78
C ASP A 159 0.16 -1.59 -14.18
N GLY A 160 1.24 -2.27 -13.75
CA GLY A 160 1.18 -3.55 -13.05
C GLY A 160 0.42 -3.47 -11.73
N ALA A 161 0.68 -2.42 -10.93
CA ALA A 161 -0.05 -2.20 -9.68
C ALA A 161 -1.54 -1.92 -9.93
N ILE A 162 -1.86 -1.10 -10.95
CA ILE A 162 -3.25 -0.85 -11.35
C ILE A 162 -3.93 -2.16 -11.74
N ALA A 163 -3.31 -2.97 -12.60
CA ALA A 163 -3.88 -4.23 -13.07
C ALA A 163 -4.20 -5.19 -11.91
N VAL A 164 -3.28 -5.36 -10.95
CA VAL A 164 -3.49 -6.23 -9.79
C VAL A 164 -4.59 -5.69 -8.86
N ALA A 165 -4.62 -4.38 -8.59
CA ALA A 165 -5.65 -3.78 -7.74
C ALA A 165 -7.04 -3.92 -8.38
N VAL A 166 -7.15 -3.65 -9.68
CA VAL A 166 -8.41 -3.80 -10.44
C VAL A 166 -8.85 -5.26 -10.47
N ALA A 167 -7.93 -6.21 -10.67
CA ALA A 167 -8.23 -7.63 -10.64
C ALA A 167 -8.80 -8.07 -9.28
N ALA A 168 -8.20 -7.62 -8.18
CA ALA A 168 -8.73 -7.91 -6.85
C ALA A 168 -10.13 -7.28 -6.63
N ALA A 169 -10.38 -6.06 -7.11
CA ALA A 169 -11.70 -5.43 -7.02
C ALA A 169 -12.78 -6.24 -7.77
N TYR A 170 -12.48 -6.66 -9.02
CA TYR A 170 -13.39 -7.51 -9.80
C TYR A 170 -13.56 -8.91 -9.20
N ALA A 171 -12.53 -9.46 -8.57
CA ALA A 171 -12.60 -10.76 -7.91
C ALA A 171 -13.61 -10.73 -6.75
N VAL A 172 -13.65 -9.64 -5.98
CA VAL A 172 -14.68 -9.44 -4.95
C VAL A 172 -16.08 -9.34 -5.56
N ARG A 173 -16.26 -8.57 -6.65
CA ARG A 173 -17.56 -8.49 -7.35
C ARG A 173 -18.02 -9.85 -7.87
N ALA A 174 -17.09 -10.68 -8.31
CA ALA A 174 -17.37 -12.01 -8.83
C ALA A 174 -17.97 -12.96 -7.77
N ARG A 175 -17.90 -12.61 -6.47
CA ARG A 175 -18.61 -13.34 -5.39
C ARG A 175 -20.11 -13.39 -5.60
N THR A 176 -20.69 -12.35 -6.20
CA THR A 176 -22.12 -12.22 -6.46
C THR A 176 -22.46 -12.21 -7.94
N GLU A 177 -21.51 -11.87 -8.81
CA GLU A 177 -21.68 -11.76 -10.25
C GLU A 177 -20.74 -12.73 -10.97
N ALA A 178 -21.23 -13.93 -11.31
CA ALA A 178 -20.41 -14.93 -11.98
C ALA A 178 -19.75 -14.37 -13.25
N VAL A 179 -18.44 -14.59 -13.40
CA VAL A 179 -17.63 -14.06 -14.49
C VAL A 179 -16.81 -15.18 -15.13
N THR A 180 -16.66 -15.15 -16.45
CA THR A 180 -15.73 -16.06 -17.14
C THR A 180 -14.29 -15.55 -17.02
N PRO A 181 -13.26 -16.42 -17.09
CA PRO A 181 -11.86 -15.98 -17.06
C PRO A 181 -11.55 -14.89 -18.11
N GLN A 182 -12.12 -15.02 -19.31
CA GLN A 182 -11.98 -14.04 -20.38
C GLN A 182 -12.61 -12.70 -20.03
N ALA A 183 -13.85 -12.70 -19.53
CA ALA A 183 -14.53 -11.46 -19.14
C ALA A 183 -13.82 -10.77 -17.97
N PHE A 184 -13.29 -11.55 -17.02
CA PHE A 184 -12.51 -11.06 -15.89
C PHE A 184 -11.25 -10.32 -16.36
N LEU A 185 -10.39 -10.97 -17.15
CA LEU A 185 -9.16 -10.33 -17.66
C LEU A 185 -9.46 -9.16 -18.61
N ALA A 186 -10.52 -9.23 -19.42
CA ALA A 186 -10.93 -8.12 -20.27
C ALA A 186 -11.35 -6.89 -19.46
N ALA A 187 -12.06 -7.09 -18.34
CA ALA A 187 -12.44 -6.01 -17.44
C ALA A 187 -11.21 -5.38 -16.74
N VAL A 188 -10.22 -6.20 -16.37
CA VAL A 188 -8.95 -5.70 -15.84
C VAL A 188 -8.21 -4.89 -16.90
N ALA A 189 -8.05 -5.43 -18.10
CA ALA A 189 -7.36 -4.75 -19.20
C ALA A 189 -8.02 -3.41 -19.58
N ALA A 190 -9.36 -3.30 -19.46
CA ALA A 190 -10.08 -2.06 -19.75
C ALA A 190 -9.74 -0.88 -18.82
N LEU A 191 -9.26 -1.16 -17.60
CA LEU A 191 -8.85 -0.14 -16.62
C LEU A 191 -7.32 -0.04 -16.47
N THR A 192 -6.56 -0.93 -17.11
CA THR A 192 -5.10 -0.87 -17.17
C THR A 192 -4.66 0.07 -18.31
N PRO A 193 -3.76 1.04 -18.06
CA PRO A 193 -3.24 1.90 -19.11
C PRO A 193 -2.60 1.13 -20.27
N ARG A 194 -2.67 1.68 -21.50
CA ARG A 194 -2.05 1.07 -22.67
C ARG A 194 -0.53 1.04 -22.51
N GLY A 195 0.06 -0.13 -22.71
CA GLY A 195 1.49 -0.39 -22.53
C GLY A 195 1.77 -1.88 -22.41
N ALA A 196 3.01 -2.23 -22.09
CA ALA A 196 3.47 -3.62 -22.10
C ALA A 196 2.70 -4.54 -21.13
N VAL A 197 2.23 -4.03 -19.98
CA VAL A 197 1.37 -4.81 -19.07
C VAL A 197 0.01 -5.09 -19.71
N HIS A 198 -0.62 -4.08 -20.31
CA HIS A 198 -1.89 -4.25 -21.02
C HIS A 198 -1.77 -5.24 -22.20
N ASP A 199 -0.67 -5.18 -22.94
CA ASP A 199 -0.41 -6.12 -24.05
C ASP A 199 -0.23 -7.54 -23.51
N GLY A 200 0.50 -7.72 -22.41
CA GLY A 200 0.60 -8.99 -21.69
C GLY A 200 -0.76 -9.51 -21.20
N LEU A 201 -1.67 -8.64 -20.72
CA LEU A 201 -3.04 -9.06 -20.38
C LEU A 201 -3.82 -9.54 -21.61
N THR A 202 -3.57 -8.95 -22.77
CA THR A 202 -4.19 -9.39 -24.04
C THR A 202 -3.66 -10.77 -24.44
N GLU A 203 -2.38 -11.02 -24.27
CA GLU A 203 -1.77 -12.35 -24.47
C GLU A 203 -2.30 -13.37 -23.45
N ALA A 204 -2.47 -12.97 -22.19
CA ALA A 204 -3.04 -13.82 -21.15
C ALA A 204 -4.47 -14.26 -21.53
N ILE A 205 -5.30 -13.36 -22.06
CA ILE A 205 -6.63 -13.71 -22.57
C ILE A 205 -6.53 -14.76 -23.69
N ALA A 206 -5.60 -14.59 -24.63
CA ALA A 206 -5.41 -15.52 -25.74
C ALA A 206 -4.94 -16.92 -25.27
N LEU A 207 -4.22 -16.99 -24.15
CA LEU A 207 -3.69 -18.20 -23.56
C LEU A 207 -4.62 -18.87 -22.55
N LEU A 208 -5.84 -18.37 -22.33
CA LEU A 208 -6.76 -18.99 -21.36
C LEU A 208 -7.10 -20.45 -21.66
N ALA A 209 -7.01 -20.87 -22.93
CA ALA A 209 -7.25 -22.24 -23.36
C ALA A 209 -6.04 -23.17 -23.20
N GLU A 210 -4.83 -22.65 -22.96
CA GLU A 210 -3.61 -23.45 -22.77
C GLU A 210 -3.62 -24.10 -21.38
N PRO A 211 -3.71 -25.43 -21.23
CA PRO A 211 -3.79 -26.05 -19.92
C PRO A 211 -2.47 -26.07 -19.13
N ASP A 212 -1.31 -25.95 -19.79
CA ASP A 212 0.00 -26.07 -19.16
C ASP A 212 0.53 -24.71 -18.65
N PRO A 213 0.64 -24.51 -17.32
CA PRO A 213 1.21 -23.28 -16.75
C PRO A 213 2.64 -23.00 -17.24
N LEU A 214 3.45 -24.02 -17.54
CA LEU A 214 4.81 -23.81 -18.03
C LEU A 214 4.82 -23.19 -19.43
N VAL A 215 3.87 -23.59 -20.30
CA VAL A 215 3.75 -23.01 -21.65
C VAL A 215 3.25 -21.57 -21.56
N ALA A 216 2.26 -21.30 -20.72
CA ALA A 216 1.77 -19.94 -20.52
C ALA A 216 2.87 -19.01 -19.98
N ALA A 217 3.66 -19.48 -19.01
CA ALA A 217 4.77 -18.74 -18.42
C ALA A 217 5.91 -18.44 -19.40
N GLN A 218 6.13 -19.28 -20.42
CA GLN A 218 7.12 -18.99 -21.47
C GLN A 218 6.76 -17.77 -22.31
N VAL A 219 5.47 -17.45 -22.43
CA VAL A 219 4.97 -16.29 -23.18
C VAL A 219 4.79 -15.09 -22.25
N LEU A 220 4.10 -15.29 -21.13
CA LEU A 220 3.68 -14.23 -20.21
C LEU A 220 4.77 -13.81 -19.22
N GLY A 221 5.82 -14.61 -19.09
CA GLY A 221 6.84 -14.48 -18.05
C GLY A 221 6.48 -15.25 -16.78
N ASN A 222 7.48 -15.45 -15.91
CA ASN A 222 7.33 -16.08 -14.59
C ASN A 222 7.96 -15.20 -13.48
N GLY A 223 8.14 -13.92 -13.78
CA GLY A 223 8.77 -12.94 -12.91
C GLY A 223 10.29 -13.04 -12.78
N SER A 224 10.97 -13.99 -13.45
CA SER A 224 12.44 -14.12 -13.37
C SER A 224 13.23 -12.86 -13.76
N ARG A 225 12.61 -11.90 -14.47
CA ARG A 225 13.19 -10.57 -14.77
C ARG A 225 12.86 -9.50 -13.72
N THR A 226 12.16 -9.88 -12.64
CA THR A 226 11.70 -9.05 -11.53
C THR A 226 11.04 -7.76 -12.04
N SER A 227 10.20 -7.88 -13.07
CA SER A 227 9.56 -6.74 -13.76
C SER A 227 8.06 -6.93 -13.79
N ALA A 228 7.30 -5.83 -13.70
CA ALA A 228 5.84 -5.92 -13.71
C ALA A 228 5.29 -6.63 -14.96
N VAL A 229 5.91 -6.40 -16.13
CA VAL A 229 5.51 -7.01 -17.41
C VAL A 229 5.77 -8.52 -17.43
N ASP A 230 6.82 -8.98 -16.77
CA ASP A 230 7.20 -10.40 -16.70
C ASP A 230 6.46 -11.19 -15.62
N THR A 231 5.70 -10.50 -14.75
CA THR A 231 5.06 -11.08 -13.56
C THR A 231 3.54 -10.99 -13.62
N VAL A 232 3.02 -9.79 -13.84
CA VAL A 232 1.59 -9.48 -13.66
C VAL A 232 0.69 -10.24 -14.65
N PRO A 233 1.00 -10.32 -15.95
CA PRO A 233 0.16 -11.07 -16.89
C PRO A 233 0.00 -12.55 -16.51
N TYR A 234 1.10 -13.21 -16.12
CA TYR A 234 1.05 -14.62 -15.72
C TYR A 234 0.32 -14.82 -14.40
N ALA A 235 0.58 -14.00 -13.38
CA ALA A 235 -0.13 -14.09 -12.10
C ALA A 235 -1.65 -13.90 -12.27
N LEU A 236 -2.06 -12.93 -13.11
CA LEU A 236 -3.48 -12.70 -13.38
C LEU A 236 -4.09 -13.78 -14.28
N TRP A 237 -3.31 -14.42 -15.16
CA TRP A 237 -3.73 -15.61 -15.90
C TRP A 237 -4.03 -16.78 -14.95
N CYS A 238 -3.13 -17.08 -14.00
CA CYS A 238 -3.32 -18.11 -12.98
C CYS A 238 -4.59 -17.83 -12.15
N ALA A 239 -4.77 -16.58 -11.70
CA ALA A 239 -5.93 -16.17 -10.93
C ALA A 239 -7.24 -16.28 -11.73
N ALA A 240 -7.25 -15.82 -12.99
CA ALA A 240 -8.44 -15.84 -13.84
C ALA A 240 -8.96 -17.26 -14.10
N ARG A 241 -8.05 -18.21 -14.33
CA ARG A 241 -8.40 -19.62 -14.56
C ARG A 241 -8.91 -20.34 -13.32
N ASN A 242 -8.43 -19.93 -12.15
CA ASN A 242 -8.65 -20.61 -10.88
C ASN A 242 -9.30 -19.69 -9.83
N LEU A 243 -10.15 -18.76 -10.25
CA LEU A 243 -10.69 -17.72 -9.37
C LEU A 243 -11.47 -18.30 -8.18
N ALA A 244 -11.98 -19.53 -8.31
CA ALA A 244 -12.71 -20.26 -7.27
C ALA A 244 -11.93 -21.42 -6.62
N ASP A 245 -10.64 -21.57 -6.90
CA ASP A 245 -9.76 -22.63 -6.36
C ASP A 245 -8.38 -22.07 -6.00
N PHE A 246 -8.25 -21.64 -4.74
CA PHE A 246 -7.04 -21.02 -4.21
C PHE A 246 -5.82 -21.95 -4.31
N ARG A 247 -6.01 -23.23 -3.96
CA ARG A 247 -4.92 -24.20 -3.93
C ARG A 247 -4.35 -24.41 -5.33
N THR A 248 -5.21 -24.63 -6.31
CA THR A 248 -4.76 -24.83 -7.70
C THR A 248 -4.11 -23.57 -8.25
N ALA A 249 -4.69 -22.40 -8.00
CA ALA A 249 -4.13 -21.12 -8.44
C ALA A 249 -2.69 -20.89 -7.95
N VAL A 250 -2.43 -21.12 -6.65
CA VAL A 250 -1.11 -20.94 -6.05
C VAL A 250 -0.10 -21.96 -6.58
N TRP A 251 -0.51 -23.22 -6.78
CA TRP A 251 0.40 -24.20 -7.36
C TRP A 251 0.75 -23.92 -8.81
N GLU A 252 -0.21 -23.43 -9.62
CA GLU A 252 0.08 -22.99 -10.99
C GLU A 252 1.01 -21.77 -10.99
N ALA A 253 0.86 -20.84 -10.05
CA ALA A 253 1.77 -19.70 -9.92
C ALA A 253 3.23 -20.11 -9.62
N ILE A 254 3.43 -21.14 -8.79
CA ILE A 254 4.77 -21.61 -8.38
C ILE A 254 5.42 -22.51 -9.45
N ALA A 255 4.61 -23.28 -10.21
CA ALA A 255 5.09 -24.36 -11.08
C ALA A 255 6.22 -23.98 -12.06
N PRO A 256 6.21 -22.81 -12.73
CA PRO A 256 7.26 -22.44 -13.68
C PRO A 256 8.58 -21.98 -13.05
N GLY A 257 8.67 -21.87 -11.72
CA GLY A 257 9.79 -21.23 -11.05
C GLY A 257 9.84 -19.72 -11.33
N GLY A 258 11.03 -19.13 -11.32
CA GLY A 258 11.20 -17.69 -11.46
C GLY A 258 11.01 -16.98 -10.12
N ASP A 259 10.16 -15.96 -10.10
CA ASP A 259 9.87 -15.13 -8.92
C ASP A 259 8.62 -15.67 -8.20
N THR A 260 8.78 -16.85 -7.62
CA THR A 260 7.65 -17.72 -7.22
C THR A 260 6.83 -17.17 -6.07
N ASP A 261 7.46 -16.49 -5.11
CA ASP A 261 6.76 -15.77 -4.02
C ASP A 261 5.88 -14.65 -4.58
N THR A 262 6.41 -13.77 -5.43
CA THR A 262 5.64 -12.63 -5.96
C THR A 262 4.50 -13.04 -6.88
N VAL A 263 4.73 -13.99 -7.80
CA VAL A 263 3.65 -14.49 -8.67
C VAL A 263 2.57 -15.16 -7.81
N ALA A 264 2.94 -15.95 -6.80
CA ALA A 264 1.99 -16.59 -5.90
C ALA A 264 1.28 -15.61 -4.96
N ALA A 265 1.96 -14.54 -4.51
CA ALA A 265 1.40 -13.49 -3.67
C ALA A 265 0.30 -12.71 -4.42
N ILE A 266 0.57 -12.29 -5.66
CA ILE A 266 -0.41 -11.62 -6.51
C ILE A 266 -1.60 -12.56 -6.79
N THR A 267 -1.31 -13.78 -7.21
CA THR A 267 -2.34 -14.78 -7.55
C THR A 267 -3.22 -15.10 -6.34
N GLY A 268 -2.61 -15.42 -5.20
CA GLY A 268 -3.30 -15.74 -3.96
C GLY A 268 -4.12 -14.56 -3.43
N GLY A 269 -3.59 -13.34 -3.53
CA GLY A 269 -4.31 -12.14 -3.13
C GLY A 269 -5.59 -11.91 -3.93
N VAL A 270 -5.51 -12.05 -5.26
CA VAL A 270 -6.68 -11.90 -6.15
C VAL A 270 -7.69 -13.03 -5.94
N VAL A 271 -7.24 -14.29 -5.84
CA VAL A 271 -8.15 -15.43 -5.67
C VAL A 271 -8.83 -15.39 -4.30
N ALA A 272 -8.11 -15.08 -3.22
CA ALA A 272 -8.73 -14.92 -1.90
C ALA A 272 -9.67 -13.72 -1.83
N ALA A 273 -9.45 -12.67 -2.63
CA ALA A 273 -10.44 -11.60 -2.79
C ALA A 273 -11.78 -12.13 -3.33
N HIS A 274 -11.79 -13.19 -4.14
CA HIS A 274 -13.03 -13.88 -4.54
C HIS A 274 -13.49 -14.92 -3.51
N THR A 275 -12.64 -15.87 -3.11
CA THR A 275 -13.08 -17.03 -2.31
C THR A 275 -13.34 -16.71 -0.84
N GLY A 276 -12.75 -15.63 -0.33
CA GLY A 276 -12.52 -15.44 1.10
C GLY A 276 -11.42 -16.36 1.64
N THR A 277 -11.16 -16.31 2.94
CA THR A 277 -10.14 -17.18 3.58
C THR A 277 -10.55 -18.65 3.71
N ARG A 278 -11.83 -18.97 3.50
CA ARG A 278 -12.38 -20.33 3.67
C ARG A 278 -11.80 -21.37 2.71
N ASP A 279 -11.30 -20.93 1.55
CA ASP A 279 -10.72 -21.81 0.53
C ASP A 279 -9.20 -21.94 0.67
N ILE A 280 -8.58 -21.08 1.47
CA ILE A 280 -7.16 -21.21 1.82
C ILE A 280 -7.02 -22.45 2.71
N PRO A 281 -6.15 -23.42 2.37
CA PRO A 281 -5.94 -24.58 3.22
C PRO A 281 -5.52 -24.18 4.64
N ALA A 282 -6.21 -24.74 5.65
CA ALA A 282 -6.01 -24.34 7.05
C ALA A 282 -4.58 -24.66 7.55
N ASP A 283 -3.99 -25.74 7.04
CA ASP A 283 -2.60 -26.12 7.28
C ASP A 283 -1.63 -25.09 6.68
N TRP A 284 -1.94 -24.49 5.54
CA TRP A 284 -1.12 -23.44 4.93
C TRP A 284 -1.17 -22.13 5.74
N LEU A 285 -2.37 -21.72 6.18
CA LEU A 285 -2.52 -20.57 7.08
C LEU A 285 -1.78 -20.75 8.41
N THR A 286 -1.71 -22.00 8.90
CA THR A 286 -1.01 -22.35 10.14
C THR A 286 0.51 -22.42 9.94
N ALA A 287 0.96 -22.87 8.77
CA ALA A 287 2.37 -22.93 8.41
C ALA A 287 2.95 -21.53 8.14
N ARG A 288 2.20 -20.64 7.46
CA ARG A 288 2.59 -19.24 7.29
C ARG A 288 2.79 -18.57 8.65
N GLU A 289 3.91 -17.89 8.84
CA GLU A 289 4.11 -17.12 10.07
C GLU A 289 2.99 -16.07 10.26
N PRO A 290 2.69 -15.66 11.51
CA PRO A 290 1.63 -14.68 11.76
C PRO A 290 1.90 -13.32 11.12
N LEU A 291 0.83 -12.63 10.69
CA LEU A 291 0.93 -11.23 10.28
C LEU A 291 1.29 -10.36 11.49
N PRO A 292 2.11 -9.31 11.31
CA PRO A 292 2.53 -8.48 12.41
C PRO A 292 1.39 -7.64 12.97
N ALA A 293 1.35 -7.42 14.29
CA ALA A 293 0.25 -6.74 14.97
C ALA A 293 -0.03 -5.32 14.44
N TRP A 294 1.00 -4.60 13.98
CA TRP A 294 0.87 -3.26 13.41
C TRP A 294 0.07 -3.20 12.09
N THR A 295 -0.22 -4.36 11.49
CA THR A 295 -1.06 -4.49 10.28
C THR A 295 -2.50 -4.04 10.55
N PHE A 296 -2.95 -4.10 11.81
CA PHE A 296 -4.34 -3.87 12.19
C PHE A 296 -4.48 -2.60 13.04
N PRO A 297 -4.27 -1.40 12.47
CA PRO A 297 -4.55 -0.16 13.18
C PRO A 297 -6.06 0.02 13.38
N GLU A 298 -6.43 0.91 14.31
CA GLU A 298 -7.83 1.31 14.49
C GLU A 298 -8.35 2.00 13.21
N PRO A 299 -9.45 1.51 12.61
CA PRO A 299 -10.04 2.14 11.43
C PRO A 299 -10.44 3.59 11.68
N GLY A 300 -10.10 4.49 10.76
CA GLY A 300 -10.32 5.94 10.95
C GLY A 300 -9.50 6.52 12.11
N GLY A 301 -8.42 5.86 12.50
CA GLY A 301 -7.44 6.34 13.48
C GLY A 301 -6.71 7.61 13.03
N VAL A 302 -6.79 7.95 11.74
CA VAL A 302 -6.30 9.20 11.15
C VAL A 302 -7.48 9.97 10.55
N ARG A 303 -7.53 11.28 10.83
CA ARG A 303 -8.57 12.14 10.26
C ARG A 303 -8.24 12.37 8.78
N PRO A 304 -9.10 11.95 7.83
CA PRO A 304 -8.86 12.18 6.42
C PRO A 304 -8.89 13.68 6.11
N ALA A 305 -8.20 14.07 5.03
CA ALA A 305 -8.36 15.41 4.49
C ALA A 305 -9.83 15.60 4.07
N PRO A 306 -10.48 16.72 4.42
CA PRO A 306 -11.86 16.99 4.07
C PRO A 306 -11.94 17.48 2.61
N GLU A 307 -11.64 16.58 1.67
CA GLU A 307 -11.65 16.86 0.24
C GLU A 307 -13.01 17.44 -0.18
N GLY A 308 -12.98 18.58 -0.88
CA GLY A 308 -14.20 19.24 -1.36
C GLY A 308 -14.99 20.01 -0.30
N ASP A 309 -14.53 20.10 0.96
CA ASP A 309 -15.21 20.91 1.97
C ASP A 309 -15.00 22.40 1.75
N SER A 310 -15.98 23.02 1.07
CA SER A 310 -16.00 24.46 0.78
C SER A 310 -15.94 25.37 2.02
N ARG A 311 -16.19 24.84 3.23
CA ARG A 311 -16.03 25.61 4.47
C ARG A 311 -14.56 25.90 4.73
N LEU A 312 -13.66 24.96 4.42
CA LEU A 312 -12.23 25.13 4.66
C LEU A 312 -11.58 25.89 3.50
N LYS A 313 -11.06 27.07 3.83
CA LYS A 313 -10.45 27.99 2.88
C LYS A 313 -8.94 27.96 3.06
N PRO A 314 -8.16 27.65 2.00
CA PRO A 314 -6.71 27.63 2.11
C PRO A 314 -6.14 29.04 2.35
N LEU A 315 -4.85 29.09 2.73
CA LEU A 315 -4.08 30.33 2.86
C LEU A 315 -4.26 31.23 1.62
N LEU A 316 -4.64 32.50 1.83
CA LEU A 316 -4.77 33.50 0.77
C LEU A 316 -3.47 34.29 0.56
N LEU A 317 -2.81 34.70 1.64
CA LEU A 317 -1.54 35.41 1.58
C LEU A 317 -0.51 34.68 2.47
N PRO A 318 0.06 33.54 2.00
CA PRO A 318 1.02 32.76 2.78
C PRO A 318 2.33 33.52 2.99
N ARG A 319 2.79 33.60 4.24
CA ARG A 319 4.13 34.11 4.60
C ARG A 319 4.89 33.06 5.40
N PRO A 320 6.20 32.84 5.15
CA PRO A 320 7.01 31.99 6.01
C PRO A 320 7.02 32.49 7.45
N CYS A 321 6.93 31.58 8.41
CA CYS A 321 7.13 31.86 9.82
C CYS A 321 8.09 30.84 10.44
N SER A 322 8.69 31.19 11.58
CA SER A 322 9.57 30.27 12.31
C SER A 322 8.79 29.06 12.81
N VAL A 323 9.42 27.89 12.75
CA VAL A 323 8.92 26.69 13.43
C VAL A 323 9.72 26.46 14.71
N PRO A 324 9.08 25.99 15.79
CA PRO A 324 9.80 25.60 16.99
C PRO A 324 10.66 24.35 16.72
N ASP A 325 11.78 24.20 17.43
CA ASP A 325 12.56 22.95 17.45
C ASP A 325 11.82 21.92 18.32
N LEU A 326 10.82 21.26 17.71
CA LEU A 326 10.05 20.19 18.33
C LEU A 326 10.46 18.85 17.75
N LEU A 327 10.59 17.86 18.63
CA LEU A 327 10.73 16.47 18.26
C LEU A 327 9.53 15.69 18.80
N TRP A 328 8.78 15.07 17.90
CA TRP A 328 7.63 14.24 18.21
C TRP A 328 8.00 12.77 18.12
N THR A 329 7.58 11.97 19.09
CA THR A 329 7.57 10.51 18.98
C THR A 329 6.53 10.06 17.94
N ASP A 330 6.59 8.80 17.50
CA ASP A 330 5.58 8.23 16.62
C ASP A 330 4.17 8.30 17.24
N GLU A 331 4.05 8.08 18.55
CA GLU A 331 2.78 8.20 19.27
C GLU A 331 2.25 9.65 19.26
N GLN A 332 3.13 10.63 19.46
CA GLN A 332 2.78 12.04 19.38
C GLN A 332 2.35 12.43 17.97
N TRP A 333 3.09 11.98 16.95
CA TRP A 333 2.71 12.21 15.56
C TRP A 333 1.39 11.55 15.21
N GLN A 334 1.14 10.33 15.70
CA GLN A 334 -0.13 9.64 15.53
C GLN A 334 -1.30 10.41 16.13
N ARG A 335 -1.12 10.99 17.33
CA ARG A 335 -2.12 11.88 17.93
C ARG A 335 -2.42 13.09 17.04
N VAL A 336 -1.40 13.72 16.47
CA VAL A 336 -1.58 14.83 15.52
C VAL A 336 -2.35 14.38 14.26
N ARG A 337 -2.00 13.23 13.67
CA ARG A 337 -2.69 12.68 12.49
C ARG A 337 -4.15 12.30 12.79
N SER A 338 -4.46 11.85 14.00
CA SER A 338 -5.82 11.46 14.40
C SER A 338 -6.84 12.61 14.39
N GLY A 339 -6.36 13.86 14.38
CA GLY A 339 -7.24 15.03 14.50
C GLY A 339 -7.90 15.17 15.87
N ARG A 340 -7.55 14.32 16.86
CA ARG A 340 -8.09 14.34 18.22
C ARG A 340 -7.07 14.98 19.17
N ILE A 341 -7.45 16.08 19.82
CA ILE A 341 -6.64 16.70 20.88
C ILE A 341 -7.35 16.48 22.22
N PRO A 342 -6.68 15.92 23.25
CA PRO A 342 -7.20 15.93 24.61
C PRO A 342 -7.25 17.37 25.15
N GLY A 343 -8.41 17.79 25.65
CA GLY A 343 -8.53 19.05 26.39
C GLY A 343 -8.77 20.31 25.55
N ASP A 344 -9.30 20.14 24.34
CA ASP A 344 -9.78 21.13 23.37
C ASP A 344 -8.95 22.41 23.24
N LEU A 345 -8.61 22.74 22.01
CA LEU A 345 -7.95 23.97 21.61
C LEU A 345 -8.92 25.20 21.75
N ASP A 346 -9.74 25.22 22.81
CA ASP A 346 -10.97 25.97 23.08
C ASP A 346 -12.03 25.88 21.96
N GLY A 347 -12.07 24.79 21.20
CA GLY A 347 -12.96 24.59 20.06
C GLY A 347 -12.58 25.46 18.86
N ARG A 348 -11.40 26.10 18.90
CA ARG A 348 -11.02 27.15 17.96
C ARG A 348 -10.41 26.67 16.66
N TRP A 349 -10.02 25.40 16.62
CA TRP A 349 -9.17 24.87 15.57
C TRP A 349 -9.79 23.62 14.95
N GLU A 350 -9.82 23.62 13.62
CA GLU A 350 -10.09 22.46 12.80
C GLU A 350 -8.79 22.12 12.05
N PHE A 351 -8.30 20.89 12.16
CA PHE A 351 -7.02 20.51 11.56
C PHE A 351 -7.02 19.07 11.06
N TYR A 352 -6.14 18.82 10.10
CA TYR A 352 -5.91 17.50 9.49
C TYR A 352 -4.49 17.42 8.94
N THR A 353 -4.07 16.22 8.59
CA THR A 353 -2.79 15.97 7.91
C THR A 353 -3.02 15.46 6.50
N ALA A 354 -2.24 15.95 5.55
CA ALA A 354 -2.20 15.47 4.18
C ALA A 354 -0.79 15.66 3.62
N GLU A 355 -0.22 14.62 3.01
CA GLU A 355 1.04 14.70 2.27
C GLU A 355 2.21 15.28 3.11
N GLY A 356 2.28 14.88 4.39
CA GLY A 356 3.30 15.36 5.33
C GLY A 356 3.09 16.81 5.79
N VAL A 357 1.90 17.36 5.56
CA VAL A 357 1.55 18.73 5.93
C VAL A 357 0.40 18.71 6.94
N LEU A 358 0.60 19.40 8.05
CA LEU A 358 -0.44 19.72 9.02
C LEU A 358 -1.11 21.04 8.64
N HIS A 359 -2.41 20.99 8.40
CA HIS A 359 -3.25 22.13 8.06
C HIS A 359 -4.05 22.57 9.29
N LEU A 360 -3.91 23.82 9.73
CA LEU A 360 -4.65 24.36 10.88
C LEU A 360 -5.59 25.47 10.41
N HIS A 361 -6.90 25.26 10.59
CA HIS A 361 -7.97 26.18 10.24
C HIS A 361 -8.68 26.71 11.49
N ARG A 362 -9.20 27.94 11.42
CA ARG A 362 -10.15 28.44 12.43
C ARG A 362 -11.51 27.79 12.24
N SER A 363 -12.03 27.13 13.28
CA SER A 363 -13.29 26.39 13.22
C SER A 363 -14.50 27.23 12.78
N TRP A 364 -14.58 28.51 13.17
CA TRP A 364 -15.73 29.37 12.87
C TRP A 364 -15.66 30.11 11.52
N THR A 365 -14.48 30.26 10.92
CA THR A 365 -14.34 30.90 9.58
C THR A 365 -13.95 29.93 8.48
N GLY A 366 -13.38 28.79 8.86
CA GLY A 366 -12.71 27.83 8.01
C GLY A 366 -11.40 28.33 7.37
N HIS A 367 -10.94 29.55 7.67
CA HIS A 367 -9.68 30.04 7.14
C HIS A 367 -8.50 29.23 7.71
N GLU A 368 -7.67 28.68 6.82
CA GLU A 368 -6.36 28.16 7.15
C GLU A 368 -5.52 29.30 7.73
N ILE A 369 -4.95 29.10 8.90
CA ILE A 369 -4.05 30.06 9.54
C ILE A 369 -2.61 29.59 9.43
N TRP A 370 -2.37 28.30 9.59
CA TRP A 370 -1.04 27.73 9.48
C TRP A 370 -1.02 26.48 8.63
N ARG A 371 0.06 26.36 7.88
CA ARG A 371 0.42 25.17 7.12
C ARG A 371 1.82 24.75 7.54
N VAL A 372 1.97 23.59 8.15
CA VAL A 372 3.23 23.13 8.74
C VAL A 372 3.68 21.86 8.06
N ARG A 373 4.83 21.90 7.39
CA ARG A 373 5.45 20.70 6.81
C ARG A 373 6.20 19.95 7.89
N VAL A 374 6.02 18.64 7.93
CA VAL A 374 6.62 17.72 8.89
C VAL A 374 7.55 16.78 8.14
N ALA A 375 8.66 16.40 8.76
CA ALA A 375 9.60 15.44 8.21
C ALA A 375 10.04 14.43 9.29
N PRO A 376 10.43 13.20 8.90
CA PRO A 376 11.06 12.26 9.81
C PRO A 376 12.44 12.76 10.26
N VAL A 377 12.91 12.25 11.40
CA VAL A 377 14.23 12.58 11.96
C VAL A 377 15.12 11.35 11.94
N LYS A 378 16.40 11.53 11.61
CA LYS A 378 17.39 10.45 11.72
C LYS A 378 17.44 9.93 13.15
N GLY A 379 17.22 8.63 13.32
CA GLY A 379 17.13 7.99 14.64
C GLY A 379 15.70 7.88 15.20
N GLY A 380 14.70 8.32 14.43
CA GLY A 380 13.28 8.15 14.75
C GLY A 380 12.58 9.45 15.17
N GLY A 381 11.25 9.45 15.04
CA GLY A 381 10.40 10.59 15.35
C GLY A 381 10.23 11.58 14.20
N TRP A 382 9.54 12.67 14.49
CA TRP A 382 9.03 13.64 13.52
C TRP A 382 9.27 15.06 13.99
N ARG A 383 9.43 16.01 13.06
CA ARG A 383 9.54 17.42 13.40
C ARG A 383 8.92 18.34 12.35
N PRO A 384 8.37 19.49 12.76
CA PRO A 384 8.15 20.62 11.86
C PRO A 384 9.46 21.05 11.19
N VAL A 385 9.46 21.24 9.88
CA VAL A 385 10.64 21.71 9.12
C VAL A 385 10.41 23.05 8.43
N SER A 386 9.15 23.41 8.20
CA SER A 386 8.78 24.74 7.70
C SER A 386 7.32 25.03 8.02
N ALA A 387 6.97 26.31 8.16
CA ALA A 387 5.59 26.73 8.32
C ALA A 387 5.28 27.98 7.49
N LEU A 388 4.05 28.06 7.02
CA LEU A 388 3.45 29.23 6.43
C LEU A 388 2.31 29.71 7.33
N VAL A 389 2.17 31.03 7.45
CA VAL A 389 1.06 31.70 8.16
C VAL A 389 0.24 32.58 7.21
N GLU A 390 -1.05 32.68 7.45
CA GLU A 390 -1.94 33.63 6.76
C GLU A 390 -1.58 35.07 7.15
N ALA A 391 -1.22 35.91 6.18
CA ALA A 391 -0.89 37.31 6.42
C ALA A 391 -1.97 38.28 5.92
N HIS A 392 -3.08 37.79 5.35
CA HIS A 392 -4.16 38.66 4.93
C HIS A 392 -4.86 39.27 6.16
N PRO A 393 -4.87 40.61 6.34
CA PRO A 393 -5.36 41.25 7.56
C PRO A 393 -6.86 41.03 7.80
N GLY A 394 -7.65 40.79 6.75
CA GLY A 394 -9.07 40.40 6.88
C GLY A 394 -9.30 38.94 7.28
N ARG A 395 -8.25 38.11 7.39
CA ARG A 395 -8.34 36.68 7.74
C ARG A 395 -7.61 36.34 9.03
N TYR A 396 -6.46 36.98 9.27
CA TYR A 396 -5.67 36.80 10.47
C TYR A 396 -4.92 38.07 10.84
N THR A 397 -5.06 38.49 12.10
CA THR A 397 -4.41 39.69 12.67
C THR A 397 -3.57 39.36 13.91
N GLY A 398 -3.43 38.08 14.26
CA GLY A 398 -2.66 37.66 15.42
C GLY A 398 -1.16 37.66 15.14
N GLU A 399 -0.34 37.74 16.20
CA GLU A 399 1.08 37.43 16.07
C GLU A 399 1.26 35.95 15.69
N PRO A 400 2.22 35.62 14.80
CA PRO A 400 2.43 34.26 14.32
C PRO A 400 3.02 33.35 15.41
N GLU A 401 2.20 32.96 16.39
CA GLU A 401 2.56 32.04 17.47
C GLU A 401 2.28 30.58 17.09
N VAL A 402 2.78 30.14 15.94
CA VAL A 402 2.63 28.74 15.49
C VAL A 402 3.20 27.76 16.53
N SER A 403 4.25 28.18 17.26
CA SER A 403 4.88 27.41 18.33
C SER A 403 3.90 27.03 19.44
N ALA A 404 3.06 27.96 19.89
CA ALA A 404 2.08 27.70 20.94
C ALA A 404 1.00 26.71 20.48
N ALA A 405 0.55 26.83 19.23
CA ALA A 405 -0.41 25.89 18.65
C ALA A 405 0.18 24.48 18.51
N LEU A 406 1.42 24.36 18.00
CA LEU A 406 2.11 23.08 17.83
C LEU A 406 2.46 22.41 19.17
N LEU A 407 2.86 23.18 20.18
CA LEU A 407 3.09 22.65 21.53
C LEU A 407 1.79 22.10 22.13
N ARG A 408 0.67 22.82 22.00
CA ARG A 408 -0.64 22.35 22.50
C ARG A 408 -1.15 21.09 21.81
N LEU A 409 -0.89 20.96 20.51
CA LEU A 409 -1.26 19.76 19.75
C LEU A 409 -0.62 18.48 20.30
N VAL A 410 0.57 18.59 20.89
CA VAL A 410 1.39 17.44 21.29
C VAL A 410 1.42 17.22 22.80
N ALA A 411 1.33 18.29 23.59
CA ALA A 411 1.54 18.26 25.04
C ALA A 411 0.65 17.26 25.77
N GLY A 412 -0.66 17.20 25.52
CA GLY A 412 -1.57 16.33 26.28
C GLY A 412 -1.53 16.51 27.82
N ASP A 413 -0.81 17.51 28.34
CA ASP A 413 -0.65 17.78 29.78
C ASP A 413 -0.64 19.29 30.08
N TYR A 414 -1.25 19.61 31.21
CA TYR A 414 -1.86 20.88 31.56
C TYR A 414 -0.89 21.80 32.31
N GLY A 415 -0.29 22.74 31.60
CA GLY A 415 -0.06 24.05 32.19
C GLY A 415 -1.39 24.79 32.29
N ARG A 416 -2.17 24.57 33.37
CA ARG A 416 -3.04 25.66 33.84
C ARG A 416 -2.11 26.83 34.23
N PRO A 417 -2.52 28.08 33.98
CA PRO A 417 -1.74 29.24 34.39
C PRO A 417 -1.42 29.21 35.89
#